data_AF-A0AAU8LVN7-F1
#
_entry.id   AF-A0AAU8LVN7-F1
#
_cell.length_a   1.000
_cell.length_b   1.000
_cell.length_c   1.000
_cell.angle_alpha   90.00
_cell.angle_beta   90.00
_cell.angle_gamma   90.00
#
_symmetry.space_group_name_H-M   'P 1'
#
loop_
_entity.id
_entity.type
_entity.pdbx_description
1 polymer ?
#
loop_
_entity_poly.entity_id
_entity_poly.type
_entity_poly.pdbx_seq_one_letter_code
_entity_poly.pdbx_strand_id
1 'polypeptide(L)'
;MKQITLCCLEPGLVGKAEELAARLELPLTFEMSEESQLSGEKREADRLVLRLSSEGLDLIKPDDRKLSGVLRVDFTAGSAAFRRKQQKKELLVRAVGGKGGALLNIIDATGGLGRDSFLLAAAGHRVCIFEQQPVVAALLADGLERATAHPDTAEICTRIRLSACDAVPVLEVLQEKERRAR
;
A
#
# COMPACT_ATOMS: atom_id res chain seq x y z
N MET A 1 -0.01 -16.66 15.01
CA MET A 1 0.28 -15.47 14.18
C MET A 1 -0.03 -15.85 12.74
N LYS A 2 -0.59 -14.95 11.92
CA LYS A 2 -0.82 -15.26 10.49
C LYS A 2 0.52 -15.39 9.78
N GLN A 3 0.75 -16.50 9.10
CA GLN A 3 1.98 -16.73 8.34
C GLN A 3 1.83 -16.14 6.94
N ILE A 4 2.73 -15.22 6.58
CA ILE A 4 2.80 -14.61 5.25
C ILE A 4 3.99 -15.26 4.52
N THR A 5 3.80 -15.61 3.26
CA THR A 5 4.86 -16.12 2.37
C THR A 5 4.90 -15.27 1.11
N LEU A 6 6.10 -14.92 0.64
CA LEU A 6 6.29 -14.29 -0.65
C LEU A 6 6.38 -15.38 -1.73
N CYS A 7 5.56 -15.27 -2.78
CA CYS A 7 5.59 -16.16 -3.93
C CYS A 7 6.00 -15.39 -5.17
N CYS A 8 7.08 -15.80 -5.81
CA CYS A 8 7.49 -15.28 -7.12
C CYS A 8 6.78 -16.09 -8.22
N LEU A 9 5.98 -15.41 -9.04
CA LEU A 9 5.19 -16.06 -10.10
C LEU A 9 5.95 -16.18 -11.43
N GLU A 10 7.05 -15.44 -11.59
CA GLU A 10 7.78 -15.34 -12.85
C GLU A 10 9.30 -15.51 -12.64
N PRO A 11 9.98 -16.35 -13.44
CA PRO A 11 11.43 -16.56 -13.30
C PRO A 11 12.25 -15.28 -13.52
N GLY A 12 11.76 -14.34 -14.34
CA GLY A 12 12.44 -13.06 -14.59
C GLY A 12 12.48 -12.12 -13.39
N LEU A 13 11.73 -12.40 -12.32
CA LEU A 13 11.61 -11.55 -11.14
C LEU A 13 12.31 -12.10 -9.90
N VAL A 14 13.06 -13.22 -10.03
CA VAL A 14 13.71 -13.90 -8.90
C VAL A 14 14.55 -12.94 -8.06
N GLY A 15 15.43 -12.13 -8.68
CA GLY A 15 16.26 -11.18 -7.93
C GLY A 15 15.43 -10.15 -7.16
N LYS A 16 14.38 -9.60 -7.78
CA LYS A 16 13.45 -8.68 -7.10
C LYS A 16 12.69 -9.37 -5.96
N ALA A 17 12.35 -10.65 -6.13
CA ALA A 17 11.67 -11.44 -5.13
C ALA A 17 12.58 -11.73 -3.92
N GLU A 18 13.85 -12.06 -4.15
CA GLU A 18 14.85 -12.28 -3.10
C GLU A 18 15.09 -11.00 -2.27
N GLU A 19 15.30 -9.87 -2.94
CA GLU A 19 15.45 -8.56 -2.27
C GLU A 19 14.21 -8.20 -1.44
N LEU A 20 13.02 -8.42 -1.99
CA LEU A 20 11.76 -8.14 -1.30
C LEU A 20 11.53 -9.08 -0.12
N ALA A 21 11.81 -10.37 -0.27
CA ALA A 21 11.73 -11.37 0.79
C ALA A 21 12.65 -11.02 1.95
N ALA A 22 13.92 -10.70 1.64
CA ALA A 22 14.92 -10.32 2.64
C ALA A 22 14.49 -9.05 3.38
N ARG A 23 14.02 -8.03 2.66
CA ARG A 23 13.57 -6.76 3.26
C ARG A 23 12.33 -6.91 4.13
N LEU A 24 11.43 -7.83 3.79
CA LEU A 24 10.19 -8.07 4.54
C LEU A 24 10.30 -9.20 5.56
N GLU A 25 11.47 -9.86 5.64
CA GLU A 25 11.72 -11.04 6.48
C GLU A 25 10.70 -12.17 6.23
N LEU A 26 10.34 -12.39 4.96
CA LEU A 26 9.37 -13.40 4.56
C LEU A 26 10.04 -14.64 3.94
N PRO A 27 9.50 -15.85 4.19
CA PRO A 27 9.84 -17.01 3.39
C PRO A 27 9.52 -16.76 1.91
N LEU A 28 10.46 -17.14 1.03
CA LEU A 28 10.30 -17.05 -0.42
C LEU A 28 9.99 -18.43 -1.01
N THR A 29 8.92 -18.50 -1.80
CA THR A 29 8.56 -19.65 -2.62
C THR A 29 8.49 -19.24 -4.09
N PHE A 30 8.66 -20.21 -4.98
CA PHE A 30 8.49 -20.02 -6.42
C PHE A 30 7.31 -20.86 -6.88
N GLU A 31 6.46 -20.30 -7.73
CA GLU A 31 5.42 -21.09 -8.38
C GLU A 31 6.10 -21.96 -9.46
N MET A 32 6.48 -23.18 -9.09
CA MET A 32 6.86 -24.21 -10.05
C MET A 32 5.58 -24.96 -10.45
N SER A 33 5.40 -25.12 -11.77
CA SER A 33 4.32 -25.82 -12.50
C SER A 33 3.35 -26.70 -11.69
N GLU A 34 2.07 -26.70 -12.11
CA GLU A 34 0.84 -27.28 -11.52
C GLU A 34 0.89 -28.70 -10.91
N GLU A 35 2.01 -29.40 -10.97
CA GLU A 35 2.21 -30.82 -10.62
C GLU A 35 2.37 -31.07 -9.10
N SER A 36 2.53 -30.04 -8.28
CA SER A 36 2.68 -30.21 -6.81
C SER A 36 1.36 -30.33 -6.04
N GLN A 37 0.22 -30.50 -6.73
CA GLN A 37 -1.10 -30.63 -6.09
C GLN A 37 -1.37 -32.03 -5.46
N LEU A 38 -0.42 -32.96 -5.52
CA LEU A 38 -0.50 -34.29 -4.90
C LEU A 38 0.49 -34.47 -3.74
N SER A 39 0.40 -33.66 -2.71
CA SER A 39 0.78 -34.12 -1.36
C SER A 39 -0.23 -33.60 -0.35
N GLY A 40 -0.88 -34.54 0.33
CA GLY A 40 -1.86 -34.29 1.38
C GLY A 40 -1.24 -33.74 2.67
N GLU A 41 -0.37 -32.75 2.56
CA GLU A 41 0.08 -31.97 3.71
C GLU A 41 -1.08 -31.07 4.13
N LYS A 42 -1.41 -31.10 5.43
CA LYS A 42 -2.44 -30.24 6.01
C LYS A 42 -2.10 -28.79 5.66
N ARG A 43 -2.85 -28.20 4.71
CA ARG A 43 -2.76 -26.76 4.41
C ARG A 43 -2.96 -26.02 5.72
N GLU A 44 -1.95 -25.28 6.13
CA GLU A 44 -1.99 -24.51 7.36
C GLU A 44 -3.11 -23.47 7.22
N ALA A 45 -4.14 -23.60 8.05
CA ALA A 45 -5.29 -22.71 8.00
C ALA A 45 -4.84 -21.27 8.33
N ASP A 46 -5.37 -20.30 7.58
CA ASP A 46 -5.11 -18.85 7.76
C ASP A 46 -3.76 -18.32 7.23
N ARG A 47 -3.15 -19.00 6.23
CA ARG A 47 -1.98 -18.46 5.51
C ARG A 47 -2.35 -17.32 4.55
N LEU A 48 -1.44 -16.37 4.42
CA LEU A 48 -1.49 -15.31 3.41
C LEU A 48 -0.32 -15.47 2.44
N VAL A 49 -0.55 -15.17 1.17
CA VAL A 49 0.49 -15.23 0.15
C VAL A 49 0.60 -13.87 -0.52
N LEU A 50 1.75 -13.22 -0.35
CA LEU A 50 2.14 -12.04 -1.11
C LEU A 50 2.71 -12.54 -2.44
N ARG A 51 2.14 -12.16 -3.57
CA ARG A 51 2.59 -12.61 -4.89
C ARG A 51 3.27 -11.47 -5.63
N LEU A 52 4.39 -11.78 -6.28
CA LEU A 52 5.11 -10.88 -7.16
C LEU A 52 5.02 -11.36 -8.61
N SER A 53 4.57 -10.46 -9.48
CA SER A 53 4.44 -10.65 -10.93
C SER A 53 4.88 -9.38 -11.68
N SER A 54 4.90 -9.42 -13.01
CA SER A 54 5.13 -8.25 -13.86
C SER A 54 4.12 -7.14 -13.60
N GLU A 55 2.90 -7.51 -13.18
CA GLU A 55 1.80 -6.59 -12.86
C GLU A 55 1.92 -5.96 -11.47
N GLY A 56 2.98 -6.29 -10.73
CA GLY A 56 3.25 -5.78 -9.38
C GLY A 56 2.89 -6.77 -8.28
N LEU A 57 2.64 -6.22 -7.09
CA LEU A 57 2.35 -6.97 -5.87
C LEU A 57 0.85 -7.13 -5.62
N ASP A 58 0.48 -8.30 -5.12
CA ASP A 58 -0.85 -8.52 -4.53
C ASP A 58 -0.82 -9.53 -3.38
N LEU A 59 -1.85 -9.48 -2.53
CA LEU A 59 -2.00 -10.35 -1.39
C LEU A 59 -3.26 -11.19 -1.54
N ILE A 60 -3.13 -12.49 -1.35
CA ILE A 60 -4.24 -13.44 -1.39
C ILE A 60 -4.33 -14.26 -0.11
N LYS A 61 -5.53 -14.77 0.16
CA LYS A 61 -5.79 -15.76 1.20
C LYS A 61 -6.33 -17.04 0.54
N PRO A 62 -5.46 -17.97 0.11
CA PRO A 62 -5.86 -19.09 -0.75
C PRO A 62 -6.85 -20.05 -0.07
N ASP A 63 -6.82 -20.16 1.25
CA ASP A 63 -7.63 -21.11 2.01
C ASP A 63 -9.00 -20.57 2.43
N ASP A 64 -9.33 -19.32 2.06
CA ASP A 64 -10.58 -18.68 2.41
C ASP A 64 -11.40 -18.33 1.16
N ARG A 65 -12.32 -19.23 0.80
CA ARG A 65 -13.20 -19.05 -0.37
C ARG A 65 -14.11 -17.81 -0.27
N LYS A 66 -14.38 -17.31 0.96
CA LYS A 66 -15.17 -16.08 1.17
C LYS A 66 -14.34 -14.82 0.98
N LEU A 67 -13.03 -14.90 1.24
CA LEU A 67 -12.04 -13.85 0.98
C LEU A 67 -11.19 -14.17 -0.26
N SER A 68 -11.81 -14.76 -1.30
CA SER A 68 -11.16 -15.17 -2.55
C SER A 68 -10.70 -14.01 -3.46
N GLY A 69 -10.83 -12.77 -2.98
CA GLY A 69 -10.40 -11.58 -3.70
C GLY A 69 -8.90 -11.33 -3.60
N VAL A 70 -8.30 -10.89 -4.71
CA VAL A 70 -6.93 -10.39 -4.76
C VAL A 70 -6.91 -8.99 -4.14
N LEU A 71 -6.12 -8.79 -3.08
CA LEU A 71 -5.87 -7.47 -2.52
C LEU A 71 -4.68 -6.84 -3.24
N ARG A 72 -4.96 -5.85 -4.08
CA ARG A 72 -3.97 -5.03 -4.77
C ARG A 72 -4.28 -3.55 -4.56
N VAL A 73 -3.25 -2.74 -4.35
CA VAL A 73 -3.39 -1.28 -4.31
C VAL A 73 -3.36 -0.76 -5.74
N ASP A 74 -4.42 -0.10 -6.20
CA ASP A 74 -4.46 0.51 -7.53
C ASP A 74 -5.13 1.88 -7.47
N PHE A 75 -4.38 2.90 -7.88
CA PHE A 75 -4.86 4.29 -7.96
C PHE A 75 -5.20 4.73 -9.38
N THR A 76 -4.88 3.91 -10.38
CA THR A 76 -5.03 4.24 -11.81
C THR A 76 -6.44 3.94 -12.31
N ALA A 77 -7.09 2.90 -11.77
CA ALA A 77 -8.39 2.42 -12.22
C ALA A 77 -9.45 2.37 -11.10
N GLY A 78 -10.67 1.97 -11.49
CA GLY A 78 -11.76 1.61 -10.58
C GLY A 78 -12.24 2.72 -9.65
N SER A 79 -12.54 2.34 -8.40
CA SER A 79 -13.11 3.24 -7.38
C SER A 79 -12.19 4.41 -7.06
N ALA A 80 -10.87 4.22 -7.07
CA ALA A 80 -9.90 5.29 -6.83
C ALA A 80 -9.97 6.36 -7.93
N ALA A 81 -9.98 5.95 -9.20
CA ALA A 81 -10.12 6.87 -10.33
C ALA A 81 -11.47 7.62 -10.32
N PHE A 82 -12.55 6.96 -9.94
CA PHE A 82 -13.87 7.60 -9.80
C PHE A 82 -13.91 8.60 -8.64
N ARG A 83 -13.44 8.21 -7.45
CA ARG A 83 -13.40 9.07 -6.26
C ARG A 83 -12.52 10.30 -6.46
N ARG A 84 -11.39 10.16 -7.17
CA ARG A 84 -10.55 11.28 -7.64
C ARG A 84 -11.38 12.31 -8.41
N LYS A 85 -12.17 11.87 -9.39
CA LYS A 85 -13.00 12.78 -10.20
C LYS A 85 -14.08 13.50 -9.39
N GLN A 86 -14.53 12.92 -8.26
CA GLN A 86 -15.54 13.49 -7.38
C GLN A 86 -14.97 14.03 -6.05
N GLN A 87 -13.65 14.19 -5.94
CA GLN A 87 -12.96 14.44 -4.67
C GLN A 87 -13.47 15.63 -3.87
N LYS A 88 -13.93 16.70 -4.54
CA LYS A 88 -14.48 17.89 -3.88
C LYS A 88 -15.77 17.62 -3.09
N LYS A 89 -16.45 16.50 -3.36
CA LYS A 89 -17.67 16.07 -2.68
C LYS A 89 -17.40 15.13 -1.51
N GLU A 90 -16.19 14.61 -1.38
CA GLU A 90 -15.82 13.66 -0.34
C GLU A 90 -15.78 14.38 1.03
N LEU A 91 -16.45 13.79 2.02
CA LEU A 91 -16.56 14.37 3.36
C LEU A 91 -15.18 14.55 4.01
N LEU A 92 -14.23 13.64 3.74
CA LEU A 92 -12.86 13.74 4.21
C LEU A 92 -12.15 15.00 3.67
N VAL A 93 -12.24 15.26 2.36
CA VAL A 93 -11.61 16.44 1.74
C VAL A 93 -12.21 17.72 2.32
N ARG A 94 -13.53 17.73 2.57
CA ARG A 94 -14.21 18.87 3.20
C ARG A 94 -13.82 19.07 4.65
N ALA A 95 -13.64 17.99 5.40
CA ALA A 95 -13.21 18.04 6.80
C ALA A 95 -11.79 18.62 6.92
N VAL A 96 -10.89 18.23 6.01
CA VAL A 96 -9.50 18.69 6.00
C VAL A 96 -9.34 20.11 5.43
N GLY A 97 -10.02 20.43 4.33
CA GLY A 97 -9.85 21.71 3.61
C GLY A 97 -10.46 22.93 4.31
N GLY A 98 -11.33 22.74 5.30
CA GLY A 98 -11.96 23.82 6.06
C GLY A 98 -12.67 24.87 5.19
N LYS A 99 -12.90 26.07 5.73
CA LYS A 99 -13.55 27.19 5.01
C LYS A 99 -12.60 27.97 4.08
N GLY A 100 -11.29 27.77 4.20
CA GLY A 100 -10.28 28.62 3.53
C GLY A 100 -9.66 28.04 2.25
N GLY A 101 -9.85 26.75 1.96
CA GLY A 101 -9.32 26.13 0.74
C GLY A 101 -7.79 26.11 0.61
N ALA A 102 -7.06 26.33 1.71
CA ALA A 102 -5.60 26.34 1.72
C ALA A 102 -5.04 24.93 1.48
N LEU A 103 -3.95 24.84 0.71
CA LEU A 103 -3.24 23.58 0.51
C LEU A 103 -2.36 23.27 1.73
N LEU A 104 -2.74 22.24 2.47
CA LEU A 104 -2.05 21.76 3.67
C LEU A 104 -0.91 20.77 3.38
N ASN A 105 0.02 20.69 4.32
CA ASN A 105 0.90 19.53 4.51
C ASN A 105 0.24 18.61 5.53
N ILE A 106 -0.10 17.39 5.13
CA ILE A 106 -0.86 16.42 5.91
C ILE A 106 0.05 15.26 6.30
N ILE A 107 -0.12 14.79 7.52
CA ILE A 107 0.46 13.54 7.99
C ILE A 107 -0.68 12.52 8.11
N ASP A 108 -0.59 11.45 7.34
CA ASP A 108 -1.41 10.26 7.52
C ASP A 108 -0.60 9.24 8.32
N ALA A 109 -0.89 9.14 9.61
CA ALA A 109 -0.20 8.26 10.54
C ALA A 109 -0.65 6.79 10.43
N THR A 110 -1.69 6.51 9.63
CA THR A 110 -2.32 5.19 9.49
C THR A 110 -2.56 4.89 8.02
N GLY A 111 -1.47 4.92 7.24
CA GLY A 111 -1.52 4.96 5.78
C GLY A 111 -2.36 3.86 5.15
N GLY A 112 -2.30 2.64 5.69
CA GLY A 112 -3.03 1.48 5.19
C GLY A 112 -2.80 1.31 3.69
N LEU A 113 -3.90 1.20 2.94
CA LEU A 113 -3.85 1.08 1.47
C LEU A 113 -3.75 2.44 0.74
N GLY A 114 -3.51 3.53 1.47
CA GLY A 114 -3.26 4.87 0.93
C GLY A 114 -4.45 5.52 0.22
N ARG A 115 -5.66 4.97 0.32
CA ARG A 115 -6.85 5.47 -0.40
C ARG A 115 -7.19 6.92 -0.06
N ASP A 116 -7.20 7.24 1.21
CA ASP A 116 -7.59 8.55 1.71
C ASP A 116 -6.45 9.55 1.55
N SER A 117 -5.22 9.12 1.78
CA SER A 117 -4.00 9.85 1.41
C SER A 117 -3.96 10.25 -0.06
N PHE A 118 -4.23 9.31 -0.97
CA PHE A 118 -4.26 9.58 -2.41
C PHE A 118 -5.37 10.56 -2.79
N LEU A 119 -6.55 10.43 -2.17
CA LEU A 119 -7.66 11.35 -2.36
C LEU A 119 -7.31 12.79 -1.90
N LEU A 120 -6.65 12.93 -0.76
CA LEU A 120 -6.19 14.23 -0.24
C LEU A 120 -5.10 14.84 -1.13
N ALA A 121 -4.17 14.02 -1.61
CA ALA A 121 -3.15 14.45 -2.57
C ALA A 121 -3.78 14.88 -3.90
N ALA A 122 -4.79 14.16 -4.37
CA ALA A 122 -5.53 14.49 -5.57
C ALA A 122 -6.34 15.80 -5.44
N ALA A 123 -6.78 16.14 -4.23
CA ALA A 123 -7.35 17.44 -3.89
C ALA A 123 -6.30 18.57 -3.83
N GLY A 124 -5.01 18.26 -3.96
CA GLY A 124 -3.90 19.21 -4.07
C GLY A 124 -3.01 19.29 -2.83
N HIS A 125 -3.33 18.58 -1.75
CA HIS A 125 -2.53 18.58 -0.53
C HIS A 125 -1.22 17.83 -0.70
N ARG A 126 -0.21 18.16 0.12
CA ARG A 126 0.99 17.32 0.28
C ARG A 126 0.75 16.36 1.41
N VAL A 127 1.01 15.07 1.21
CA VAL A 127 0.70 14.01 2.18
C VAL A 127 1.96 13.20 2.46
N CYS A 128 2.31 13.09 3.74
CA CYS A 128 3.31 12.16 4.24
C CYS A 128 2.58 10.98 4.91
N ILE A 129 2.73 9.80 4.34
CA ILE A 129 2.09 8.57 4.76
C ILE A 129 3.07 7.77 5.61
N PHE A 130 2.61 7.31 6.77
CA PHE A 130 3.30 6.35 7.61
C PHE A 130 2.50 5.05 7.63
N GLU A 131 3.17 3.95 7.32
CA GLU A 131 2.60 2.61 7.43
C GLU A 131 3.61 1.68 8.10
N GLN A 132 3.24 1.19 9.28
CA GLN A 132 4.11 0.37 10.11
C GLN A 132 4.18 -1.09 9.65
N GLN A 133 3.13 -1.61 9.02
CA GLN A 133 3.05 -3.01 8.63
C GLN A 133 3.81 -3.21 7.30
N PRO A 134 4.93 -3.96 7.29
CA PRO A 134 5.84 -3.98 6.13
C PRO A 134 5.21 -4.47 4.82
N VAL A 135 4.29 -5.43 4.89
CA VAL A 135 3.62 -6.00 3.71
C VAL A 135 2.63 -5.01 3.09
N VAL A 136 1.84 -4.32 3.91
CA VAL A 136 0.91 -3.27 3.49
C VAL A 136 1.69 -2.07 2.95
N ALA A 137 2.79 -1.68 3.60
CA ALA A 137 3.69 -0.65 3.08
C ALA A 137 4.28 -1.04 1.71
N ALA A 138 4.66 -2.31 1.51
CA ALA A 138 5.15 -2.80 0.21
C ALA A 138 4.06 -2.79 -0.87
N LEU A 139 2.83 -3.22 -0.54
CA LEU A 139 1.68 -3.15 -1.45
C LEU A 139 1.35 -1.69 -1.83
N LEU A 140 1.40 -0.78 -0.86
CA LEU A 140 1.17 0.63 -1.10
C LEU A 140 2.29 1.26 -1.94
N ALA A 141 3.55 0.92 -1.67
CA ALA A 141 4.69 1.39 -2.45
C ALA A 141 4.57 0.94 -3.92
N ASP A 142 4.24 -0.33 -4.18
CA ASP A 142 3.99 -0.87 -5.51
C ASP A 142 2.84 -0.13 -6.23
N GLY A 143 1.73 0.11 -5.52
CA GLY A 143 0.61 0.88 -6.05
C GLY A 143 0.97 2.33 -6.41
N LEU A 144 1.78 3.00 -5.59
CA LEU A 144 2.28 4.36 -5.83
C LEU A 144 3.29 4.41 -6.99
N GLU A 145 4.15 3.41 -7.12
CA GLU A 145 5.10 3.29 -8.23
C GLU A 145 4.34 3.19 -9.57
N ARG A 146 3.37 2.27 -9.66
CA ARG A 146 2.51 2.15 -10.85
C ARG A 146 1.70 3.43 -11.12
N ALA A 147 1.19 4.08 -10.08
CA ALA A 147 0.49 5.36 -10.23
C ALA A 147 1.40 6.51 -10.67
N THR A 148 2.69 6.48 -10.33
CA THR A 148 3.67 7.47 -10.77
C THR A 148 3.96 7.33 -12.26
N ALA A 149 3.96 6.10 -12.79
CA ALA A 149 4.15 5.82 -14.21
C ALA A 149 2.92 6.14 -15.08
N HIS A 150 1.74 6.33 -14.49
CA HIS A 150 0.50 6.55 -15.22
C HIS A 150 0.18 8.07 -15.39
N PRO A 151 -0.11 8.57 -16.61
CA PRO A 151 -0.27 10.00 -16.89
C PRO A 151 -1.29 10.72 -15.99
N ASP A 152 -2.45 10.11 -15.76
CA ASP A 152 -3.52 10.71 -14.95
C ASP A 152 -3.22 10.85 -13.46
N THR A 153 -2.20 10.14 -12.96
CA THR A 153 -1.92 10.01 -11.52
C THR A 153 -0.49 10.43 -11.15
N ALA A 154 0.39 10.60 -12.15
CA ALA A 154 1.77 11.00 -11.96
C ALA A 154 1.89 12.31 -11.16
N GLU A 155 1.15 13.36 -11.54
CA GLU A 155 1.20 14.65 -10.83
C GLU A 155 0.75 14.53 -9.36
N ILE A 156 -0.26 13.70 -9.10
CA ILE A 156 -0.78 13.47 -7.74
C ILE A 156 0.30 12.82 -6.87
N CYS A 157 1.01 11.83 -7.41
CA CYS A 157 2.07 11.12 -6.70
C CYS A 157 3.22 12.03 -6.31
N THR A 158 3.48 13.13 -7.02
CA THR A 158 4.50 14.13 -6.62
C THR A 158 4.23 14.77 -5.26
N ARG A 159 2.98 14.72 -4.79
CA ARG A 159 2.55 15.28 -3.51
C ARG A 159 2.52 14.22 -2.39
N ILE A 160 2.84 12.97 -2.69
CA ILE A 160 2.79 11.85 -1.75
C ILE A 160 4.22 11.42 -1.39
N ARG A 161 4.47 11.21 -0.11
CA ARG A 161 5.66 10.52 0.39
C ARG A 161 5.24 9.38 1.30
N LEU A 162 5.83 8.20 1.14
CA LEU A 162 5.59 7.04 1.98
C LEU A 162 6.80 6.76 2.86
N SER A 163 6.57 6.52 4.15
CA SER A 163 7.54 6.04 5.12
C SER A 163 7.03 4.72 5.71
N ALA A 164 7.77 3.63 5.50
CA ALA A 164 7.45 2.31 6.02
C ALA A 164 7.95 2.17 7.47
N CYS A 165 7.34 2.89 8.40
CA CYS A 165 7.71 2.87 9.82
C CYS A 165 6.54 3.26 10.72
N ASP A 166 6.72 3.09 12.03
CA ASP A 166 5.83 3.66 13.04
C ASP A 166 5.83 5.19 12.95
N ALA A 167 4.64 5.79 13.01
CA ALA A 167 4.43 7.22 12.99
C ALA A 167 4.71 7.87 14.36
N VAL A 168 4.57 7.13 15.46
CA VAL A 168 4.64 7.67 16.83
C VAL A 168 5.93 8.48 17.08
N PRO A 169 7.14 7.97 16.79
CA PRO A 169 8.37 8.73 17.04
C PRO A 169 8.43 10.06 16.28
N VAL A 170 7.86 10.10 15.07
CA VAL A 170 7.83 11.32 14.25
C VAL A 170 6.84 12.33 14.82
N LEU A 171 5.67 11.86 15.25
CA LEU A 171 4.64 12.71 15.85
C LEU A 171 5.10 13.33 17.17
N GLU A 172 5.84 12.59 18.01
CA GLU A 172 6.43 13.10 19.25
C GLU A 172 7.42 14.25 18.98
N VAL A 173 8.29 14.10 17.97
CA VAL A 173 9.24 15.16 17.58
C VAL A 173 8.51 16.41 17.09
N LEU A 174 7.41 16.24 16.35
CA LEU A 174 6.61 17.37 15.85
C LEU A 174 5.88 18.09 16.99
N GLN A 175 5.32 17.34 17.94
CA GLN A 175 4.66 17.90 19.11
C GLN A 175 5.63 18.75 19.95
N GLU A 176 6.86 18.29 20.16
CA GLU A 176 7.87 19.07 20.90
C GLU A 176 8.29 20.33 20.15
N LYS A 177 8.42 20.27 18.82
CA LYS A 177 8.70 21.45 18.00
C LYS A 177 7.58 22.49 18.07
N GLU A 178 6.33 22.05 18.01
CA GLU A 178 5.18 22.96 18.18
C GLU A 178 5.16 23.60 19.57
N ARG A 179 5.46 22.83 20.62
CA ARG A 179 5.51 23.35 21.99
C ARG A 179 6.58 24.43 22.17
N ARG A 180 7.73 24.31 21.50
CA ARG A 180 8.82 25.30 21.54
C ARG A 180 8.55 26.54 20.70
N ALA A 181 7.65 26.46 19.72
CA ALA A 181 7.29 27.57 18.84
C ALA A 181 6.18 28.47 19.42
N ARG A 182 5.60 28.08 20.57
CA ARG A 182 4.60 28.84 21.33
C ARG A 182 5.25 29.50 22.55
#